data_AF-A0A3C0WI19-F1
#
_entry.id   AF-A0A3C0WI19-F1
#
_cell.length_a   1.000
_cell.length_b   1.000
_cell.length_c   1.000
_cell.angle_alpha   90.00
_cell.angle_beta   90.00
_cell.angle_gamma   90.00
#
_symmetry.space_group_name_H-M   'P 1'
#
loop_
_entity.id
_entity.type
_entity.pdbx_description
1 polymer ?
#
loop_
_entity_poly.entity_id
_entity_poly.type
_entity_poly.pdbx_seq_one_letter_code
_entity_poly.pdbx_strand_id
1 'polypeptide(L)'
;MGEVISAVGLCKLRIDSNAFRMLSRSIVGQQLSTKAAATIWGRFQELVGDKRVPVSRVQKLNHKQLRGVGLSDSKASYIALLAKNVASKQLKLRTLKDASDDHVIHTLTEQKG
;
A
#
# COMPACT_ATOMS: atom_id res chain seq x y z
N MET A 1 -15.20 -19.53 -20.53
CA MET A 1 -14.11 -19.40 -19.53
C MET A 1 -12.98 -20.41 -19.74
N GLY A 2 -13.26 -21.69 -20.03
CA GLY A 2 -12.21 -22.72 -20.20
C GLY A 2 -11.20 -22.47 -21.33
N GLU A 3 -11.64 -21.93 -22.47
CA GLU A 3 -10.75 -21.59 -23.59
C GLU A 3 -9.73 -20.49 -23.24
N VAL A 4 -10.16 -19.47 -22.50
CA VAL A 4 -9.29 -18.35 -22.07
C VAL A 4 -8.22 -18.82 -21.08
N ILE A 5 -8.59 -19.70 -20.14
CA ILE A 5 -7.64 -20.26 -19.17
C ILE A 5 -6.62 -21.16 -19.88
N SER A 6 -7.05 -21.90 -20.90
CA SER A 6 -6.16 -22.76 -21.69
C SER A 6 -5.15 -21.95 -22.52
N ALA A 7 -5.57 -20.80 -23.05
CA ALA A 7 -4.71 -19.91 -23.84
C ALA A 7 -3.71 -19.11 -22.99
N VAL A 8 -4.12 -18.62 -21.81
CA VAL A 8 -3.28 -17.79 -20.93
C VAL A 8 -2.42 -18.64 -19.98
N GLY A 9 -2.84 -19.88 -19.71
CA GLY A 9 -2.21 -20.77 -18.75
C GLY A 9 -2.54 -20.42 -17.29
N LEU A 10 -1.92 -21.15 -16.35
CA LEU A 10 -2.18 -21.02 -14.92
C LEU A 10 -1.81 -19.62 -14.40
N CYS A 11 -2.75 -18.98 -13.70
CA CYS A 11 -2.54 -17.70 -13.03
C CYS A 11 -1.50 -17.84 -11.90
N LYS A 12 -0.42 -17.05 -11.95
CA LYS A 12 0.64 -17.02 -10.93
C LYS A 12 0.44 -15.83 -9.99
N LEU A 13 -0.58 -15.90 -9.14
CA LEU A 13 -0.82 -14.89 -8.12
C LEU A 13 0.29 -14.95 -7.05
N ARG A 14 0.94 -13.81 -6.79
CA ARG A 14 1.92 -13.67 -5.70
C ARG A 14 1.28 -12.95 -4.53
N ILE A 15 1.26 -13.61 -3.38
CA ILE A 15 0.77 -13.03 -2.13
C ILE A 15 1.95 -12.39 -1.39
N ASP A 16 1.82 -11.12 -1.02
CA ASP A 16 2.76 -10.44 -0.12
C ASP A 16 2.15 -10.44 1.28
N SER A 17 2.85 -11.06 2.23
CA SER A 17 2.39 -11.23 3.61
C SER A 17 2.39 -9.93 4.43
N ASN A 18 2.95 -8.84 3.90
CA ASN A 18 2.95 -7.54 4.56
C ASN A 18 1.84 -6.63 4.01
N ALA A 19 0.67 -6.69 4.65
CA ALA A 19 -0.50 -5.89 4.28
C ALA A 19 -0.22 -4.38 4.22
N PHE A 20 0.55 -3.83 5.16
CA PHE A 20 0.87 -2.39 5.16
C PHE A 20 1.71 -2.00 3.95
N ARG A 21 2.73 -2.80 3.63
CA ARG A 21 3.56 -2.60 2.44
C ARG A 21 2.73 -2.73 1.16
N MET A 22 1.85 -3.72 1.09
CA MET A 22 0.94 -3.91 -0.06
C MET A 22 0.02 -2.70 -0.27
N LEU A 23 -0.66 -2.26 0.79
CA LEU A 23 -1.54 -1.10 0.73
C LEU A 23 -0.77 0.16 0.32
N SER A 24 0.39 0.39 0.93
CA SER A 24 1.27 1.51 0.56
C SER A 24 1.64 1.45 -0.93
N ARG A 25 2.06 0.29 -1.43
CA ARG A 25 2.40 0.09 -2.84
C ARG A 25 1.22 0.33 -3.78
N SER A 26 0.03 -0.12 -3.38
CA SER A 26 -1.21 0.12 -4.11
C SER A 26 -1.49 1.63 -4.22
N ILE A 27 -1.45 2.35 -3.09
CA ILE A 27 -1.64 3.81 -3.01
C ILE A 27 -0.64 4.54 -3.92
N VAL A 28 0.65 4.15 -3.88
CA VAL A 28 1.67 4.75 -4.76
C VAL A 28 1.29 4.57 -6.23
N GLY A 29 0.84 3.38 -6.63
CA GLY A 29 0.54 3.02 -8.01
C GLY A 29 -0.76 3.59 -8.60
N GLN A 30 -1.67 4.10 -7.77
CA GLN A 30 -2.96 4.65 -8.25
C GLN A 30 -2.76 5.70 -9.35
N GLN A 31 -3.49 5.58 -10.46
CA GLN A 31 -3.46 6.51 -11.60
C GLN A 31 -2.07 6.73 -12.22
N LEU A 32 -1.17 5.75 -12.13
CA LEU A 32 0.17 5.81 -12.72
C LEU A 32 0.42 4.61 -13.65
N SER A 33 1.31 4.81 -14.63
CA SER A 33 1.89 3.68 -15.36
C SER A 33 2.71 2.79 -14.43
N THR A 34 2.86 1.52 -14.81
CA THR A 34 3.66 0.54 -14.06
C THR A 34 5.10 1.01 -13.82
N LYS A 35 5.73 1.63 -14.83
CA LYS A 35 7.10 2.17 -14.76
C LYS A 35 7.21 3.38 -13.82
N ALA A 36 6.26 4.30 -13.88
CA ALA A 36 6.23 5.47 -12.99
C ALA A 36 6.02 5.04 -11.53
N ALA A 37 5.05 4.14 -11.30
CA ALA A 37 4.78 3.57 -9.99
C ALA A 37 6.00 2.85 -9.40
N ALA A 38 6.70 2.04 -10.21
CA ALA A 38 7.91 1.34 -9.78
C ALA A 38 9.04 2.31 -9.38
N THR A 39 9.20 3.41 -10.12
CA THR A 39 10.22 4.44 -9.85
C THR A 39 9.95 5.14 -8.52
N ILE A 40 8.72 5.62 -8.30
CA ILE A 40 8.33 6.30 -7.05
C ILE A 40 8.40 5.32 -5.88
N TRP A 41 7.97 4.07 -6.08
CA TRP A 41 8.06 3.03 -5.05
C TRP A 41 9.51 2.75 -4.63
N GLY A 42 10.45 2.69 -5.59
CA GLY A 42 11.88 2.54 -5.29
C GLY A 42 12.41 3.66 -4.40
N ARG A 43 12.17 4.92 -4.79
CA ARG A 43 12.56 6.11 -4.01
C ARG A 43 11.91 6.14 -2.62
N PHE A 44 10.65 5.72 -2.53
CA PHE A 44 9.95 5.61 -1.25
C PHE A 44 10.60 4.55 -0.34
N GLN A 45 10.96 3.38 -0.86
CA GLN A 45 11.68 2.35 -0.10
C GLN A 45 13.06 2.82 0.35
N GLU A 46 13.77 3.58 -0.48
CA GLU A 46 15.05 4.22 -0.14
C GLU A 46 14.88 5.25 0.99
N LEU A 47 13.88 6.13 0.90
CA LEU A 47 13.55 7.09 1.96
C LEU A 47 13.24 6.40 3.30
N VAL A 48 12.53 5.27 3.27
CA VAL A 48 12.26 4.46 4.46
C VAL A 48 13.51 3.72 4.96
N GLY A 49 14.49 3.49 4.10
CA GLY A 49 15.71 2.74 4.39
C GLY A 49 15.48 1.26 4.69
N ASP A 50 14.33 0.71 4.29
CA ASP A 50 13.97 -0.71 4.46
C ASP A 50 12.94 -1.15 3.41
N LYS A 51 13.28 -2.18 2.64
CA LYS A 51 12.40 -2.75 1.60
C LYS A 51 11.10 -3.35 2.15
N ARG A 52 11.06 -3.72 3.44
CA ARG A 52 9.87 -4.22 4.13
C ARG A 52 8.89 -3.11 4.48
N VAL A 53 9.30 -1.84 4.43
CA VAL A 53 8.46 -0.68 4.72
C VAL A 53 7.75 -0.82 6.09
N PRO A 54 8.49 -0.90 7.22
CA PRO A 54 7.87 -1.02 8.53
C PRO A 54 7.13 0.27 8.91
N VAL A 55 5.92 0.12 9.47
CA VAL A 55 5.08 1.23 9.96
C VAL A 55 5.87 2.19 10.86
N SER A 56 6.72 1.62 11.74
CA SER A 56 7.53 2.37 12.71
C SER A 56 8.54 3.34 12.08
N ARG A 57 8.93 3.13 10.82
CA ARG A 57 9.78 4.06 10.06
C ARG A 57 8.96 5.03 9.24
N VAL A 58 7.88 4.58 8.61
CA VAL A 58 7.00 5.46 7.82
C VAL A 58 6.36 6.55 8.70
N GLN A 59 5.93 6.21 9.92
CA GLN A 59 5.34 7.18 10.85
C GLN A 59 6.30 8.31 11.27
N LYS A 60 7.61 8.14 11.10
CA LYS A 60 8.63 9.15 11.43
C LYS A 60 8.88 10.12 10.27
N LEU A 61 8.36 9.83 9.09
CA LEU A 61 8.50 10.68 7.92
C LEU A 61 7.48 11.81 7.98
N ASN A 62 7.93 13.03 7.69
CA ASN A 62 7.03 14.15 7.54
C ASN A 62 6.48 14.24 6.10
N HIS A 63 5.42 15.02 5.93
CA HIS A 63 4.74 15.18 4.64
C HIS A 63 5.69 15.66 3.52
N LYS A 64 6.61 16.58 3.84
CA LYS A 64 7.59 17.11 2.87
C LYS A 64 8.54 16.02 2.36
N GLN A 65 8.98 15.11 3.23
CA GLN A 65 9.80 13.96 2.84
C GLN A 65 9.02 13.01 1.91
N LEU A 66 7.75 12.72 2.23
CA LEU A 66 6.88 11.90 1.39
C LEU A 66 6.63 12.54 0.02
N ARG A 67 6.42 13.85 -0.05
CA ARG A 67 6.29 14.59 -1.31
C ARG A 67 7.60 14.56 -2.11
N GLY A 68 8.74 14.63 -1.42
CA GLY A 68 10.08 14.64 -2.02
C GLY A 68 10.42 13.41 -2.86
N VAL A 69 9.78 12.25 -2.62
CA VAL A 69 9.99 11.05 -3.44
C VAL A 69 9.09 10.97 -4.68
N GLY A 70 8.22 11.97 -4.90
CA GLY A 70 7.34 12.08 -6.07
C GLY A 70 5.89 11.64 -5.82
N LEU A 71 5.48 11.49 -4.56
CA LEU A 71 4.06 11.25 -4.22
C LEU A 71 3.24 12.52 -4.45
N SER A 72 1.99 12.38 -4.91
CA SER A 72 1.01 13.47 -4.88
C SER A 72 0.70 13.89 -3.44
N ASP A 73 0.04 15.03 -3.27
CA ASP A 73 -0.40 15.48 -1.96
C ASP A 73 -1.35 14.49 -1.29
N SER A 74 -2.36 14.04 -2.02
CA SER A 74 -3.32 13.02 -1.57
C SER A 74 -2.63 11.72 -1.12
N LYS A 75 -1.69 11.20 -1.92
CA LYS A 75 -0.98 9.95 -1.61
C LYS A 75 -0.06 10.09 -0.38
N ALA A 76 0.63 11.22 -0.26
CA ALA A 76 1.47 11.49 0.90
C ALA A 76 0.63 11.59 2.19
N SER A 77 -0.49 12.31 2.14
CA SER A 77 -1.44 12.43 3.25
C SER A 77 -2.02 11.07 3.63
N TYR A 78 -2.41 10.26 2.64
CA TYR A 78 -3.03 8.96 2.90
C TYR A 78 -2.04 7.92 3.44
N ILE A 79 -0.81 7.88 2.94
CA ILE A 79 0.25 7.01 3.50
C ILE A 79 0.57 7.41 4.94
N ALA A 80 0.64 8.71 5.24
CA ALA A 80 0.87 9.19 6.60
C ALA A 80 -0.28 8.81 7.55
N LEU A 81 -1.54 9.00 7.09
CA LEU A 81 -2.73 8.61 7.84
C LEU A 81 -2.77 7.10 8.11
N LEU A 82 -2.51 6.29 7.08
CA LEU A 82 -2.44 4.83 7.19
C LEU A 82 -1.38 4.42 8.21
N ALA A 83 -0.17 4.98 8.13
CA ALA A 83 0.90 4.68 9.09
C ALA A 83 0.49 5.04 10.52
N LYS A 84 -0.13 6.21 10.72
CA LYS A 84 -0.63 6.66 12.02
C LYS A 84 -1.69 5.70 12.59
N ASN A 85 -2.67 5.30 11.79
CA ASN A 85 -3.79 4.48 12.24
C ASN A 85 -3.37 3.04 12.55
N VAL A 86 -2.38 2.51 11.81
CA VAL A 86 -1.79 1.21 12.12
C VAL A 86 -0.93 1.28 13.38
N ALA A 87 -0.14 2.36 13.55
CA ALA A 87 0.69 2.55 14.74
C ALA A 87 -0.14 2.74 16.02
N SER A 88 -1.26 3.47 15.93
CA SER A 88 -2.20 3.69 17.04
C SER A 88 -3.10 2.48 17.34
N LYS A 89 -2.97 1.38 16.58
CA LYS A 89 -3.84 0.19 16.64
C LYS A 89 -5.32 0.46 16.33
N GLN A 90 -5.66 1.64 15.79
CA GLN A 90 -6.98 1.94 15.25
C GLN A 90 -7.28 1.09 14.00
N LEU A 91 -6.25 0.78 13.21
CA LEU A 91 -6.33 -0.13 12.08
C LEU A 91 -5.47 -1.37 12.32
N LYS A 92 -6.12 -2.50 12.60
CA LYS A 92 -5.45 -3.79 12.83
C LYS A 92 -5.36 -4.57 11.51
N LEU A 93 -4.38 -4.26 10.67
CA LEU A 93 -4.21 -4.92 9.37
C LEU A 93 -4.09 -6.46 9.44
N ARG A 94 -3.63 -7.00 10.58
CA ARG A 94 -3.54 -8.46 10.77
C ARG A 94 -4.91 -9.13 10.88
N THR A 95 -5.91 -8.44 11.44
CA THR A 95 -7.26 -9.00 11.61
C THR A 95 -8.08 -8.92 10.32
N LEU A 96 -7.65 -8.10 9.35
CA LEU A 96 -8.29 -8.02 8.04
C LEU A 96 -8.10 -9.27 7.19
N LYS A 97 -7.09 -10.10 7.49
CA LYS A 97 -6.84 -11.34 6.75
C LYS A 97 -7.99 -12.34 6.89
N ASP A 98 -8.62 -12.34 8.07
CA ASP A 98 -9.68 -13.28 8.45
C ASP A 98 -11.06 -12.59 8.49
N ALA A 99 -11.13 -11.33 8.07
CA ALA A 99 -12.36 -10.55 8.02
C ALA A 99 -13.14 -10.82 6.72
N SER A 100 -14.45 -10.58 6.73
CA SER A 100 -15.26 -10.60 5.51
C SER A 100 -14.86 -9.46 4.58
N ASP A 101 -15.05 -9.67 3.26
CA ASP A 101 -14.76 -8.66 2.24
C ASP A 101 -15.47 -7.32 2.53
N ASP A 102 -16.74 -7.36 2.96
CA ASP A 102 -17.50 -6.15 3.34
C ASP A 102 -16.84 -5.39 4.50
N HIS A 103 -16.34 -6.11 5.50
CA HIS A 103 -15.64 -5.49 6.64
C HIS A 103 -14.28 -4.92 6.23
N VAL A 104 -13.56 -5.59 5.31
CA VAL A 104 -12.30 -5.10 4.74
C VAL A 104 -12.55 -3.82 3.95
N ILE A 105 -13.56 -3.81 3.06
CA ILE A 105 -13.93 -2.64 2.27
C ILE A 105 -14.27 -1.49 3.21
N HIS A 106 -15.22 -1.69 4.12
CA HIS A 106 -15.66 -0.66 5.07
C HIS A 106 -14.47 -0.06 5.84
N THR A 107 -13.66 -0.92 6.47
CA THR A 107 -12.52 -0.50 7.29
C THR A 107 -11.48 0.28 6.50
N LEU A 108 -11.27 -0.05 5.22
CA LEU A 108 -10.31 0.64 4.35
C LEU A 108 -10.89 1.91 3.72
N THR A 109 -12.20 1.95 3.42
CA THR A 109 -12.88 3.12 2.84
C THR A 109 -13.19 4.21 3.86
N GLU A 110 -13.34 3.88 5.14
CA GLU A 110 -13.47 4.87 6.21
C GLU A 110 -12.18 5.67 6.46
N GLN A 111 -11.04 5.13 6.02
CA GLN A 111 -9.78 5.85 6.04
C GLN A 111 -9.83 6.91 4.95
N LYS A 112 -10.14 8.17 5.28
CA LYS A 112 -10.20 9.28 4.31
C LYS A 112 -8.93 9.32 3.42
N GLY A 113 -9.10 9.07 2.12
CA GLY A 113 -8.08 9.08 1.07
C GLY A 113 -8.72 9.02 -0.30
#